data_AF-A0A0G9MU28-F1
#
_entry.id   AF-A0A0G9MU28-F1
#
_cell.length_a   1.000
_cell.length_b   1.000
_cell.length_c   1.000
_cell.angle_alpha   90.00
_cell.angle_beta   90.00
_cell.angle_gamma   90.00
#
_symmetry.space_group_name_H-M   'P 1'
#
loop_
_entity.id
_entity.type
_entity.pdbx_description
1 polymer ?
#
loop_
_entity_poly.entity_id
_entity_poly.type
_entity_poly.pdbx_seq_one_letter_code
_entity_poly.pdbx_strand_id
1 'polypeptide(L)'
;MWHRSIVDFWGDGLEEAVQVDFDIQMGNVEGLAEYIRRNEGWVHPVAGETILQLLDGTHRTHRLKWRRSPKLNPKQMPLRETVKRDYELAKEVARKGGFRRGMYARVCHEVGQNQSPKMSGKTVEKLVRPHRKDQRFADLTKYLEQRARRK
;
A
#
# COMPACT_ATOMS: atom_id res chain seq x y z
N MET A 1 5.99 27.58 33.05
CA MET A 1 6.98 26.65 32.48
C MET A 1 6.24 25.71 31.53
N TRP A 2 6.09 26.11 30.26
CA TRP A 2 5.45 25.32 29.20
C TRP A 2 6.30 25.48 27.94
N HIS A 3 7.33 24.65 27.83
CA HIS A 3 8.04 24.41 26.60
C HIS A 3 8.01 22.90 26.38
N ARG A 4 6.85 22.40 25.95
CA ARG A 4 6.82 21.19 25.15
C ARG A 4 7.23 21.62 23.75
N SER A 5 8.42 21.16 23.38
CA SER A 5 9.04 21.31 22.08
C SER A 5 8.03 21.01 20.98
N ILE A 6 7.91 21.89 19.98
CA ILE A 6 7.17 21.65 18.74
C ILE A 6 7.61 20.30 18.11
N VAL A 7 8.83 19.83 18.36
CA VAL A 7 9.33 18.55 17.83
C VAL A 7 8.65 17.34 18.47
N ASP A 8 8.21 17.42 19.74
CA ASP A 8 7.40 16.35 20.38
C ASP A 8 5.93 16.38 19.91
N PHE A 9 5.50 17.48 19.28
CA PHE A 9 4.14 17.69 18.78
C PHE A 9 3.88 17.07 17.41
N TRP A 10 4.94 16.82 16.63
CA TRP A 10 4.86 16.27 15.27
C TRP A 10 5.33 14.81 15.16
N GLY A 11 5.95 14.23 16.19
CA GLY A 11 6.55 12.88 16.08
C GLY A 11 5.57 11.81 15.61
N ASP A 12 4.47 11.62 16.35
CA ASP A 12 3.46 10.60 16.04
C ASP A 12 2.43 11.10 15.00
N GLY A 13 2.10 12.40 15.04
CA GLY A 13 1.11 13.01 14.13
C GLY A 13 1.59 13.12 12.68
N LEU A 14 2.90 13.24 12.44
CA LEU A 14 3.45 13.29 11.09
C LEU A 14 3.42 11.92 10.41
N GLU A 15 3.70 10.83 11.14
CA GLU A 15 3.58 9.47 10.60
C GLU A 15 2.11 9.15 10.26
N GLU A 16 1.18 9.50 11.15
CA GLU A 16 -0.25 9.29 10.91
C GLU A 16 -0.76 10.16 9.74
N ALA A 17 -0.34 11.43 9.63
CA ALA A 17 -0.70 12.30 8.51
C ALA A 17 -0.13 11.81 7.17
N VAL A 18 1.12 11.30 7.16
CA VAL A 18 1.73 10.69 5.96
C VAL A 18 0.99 9.41 5.56
N GLN A 19 0.59 8.60 6.54
CA GLN A 19 -0.19 7.40 6.30
C GLN A 19 -1.59 7.74 5.74
N VAL A 20 -2.24 8.79 6.26
CA VAL A 20 -3.54 9.27 5.77
C VAL A 20 -3.44 9.88 4.37
N ASP A 21 -2.41 10.67 4.08
CA ASP A 21 -2.15 11.16 2.72
C ASP A 21 -1.92 9.99 1.76
N PHE A 22 -1.14 9.00 2.17
CA PHE A 22 -0.97 7.77 1.40
C PHE A 22 -2.31 7.05 1.20
N ASP A 23 -3.11 6.87 2.25
CA ASP A 23 -4.43 6.24 2.17
C ASP A 23 -5.38 7.00 1.23
N ILE A 24 -5.40 8.34 1.28
CA ILE A 24 -6.17 9.20 0.37
C ILE A 24 -5.70 9.02 -1.07
N GLN A 25 -4.39 9.08 -1.32
CA GLN A 25 -3.80 8.87 -2.65
C GLN A 25 -4.11 7.46 -3.19
N MET A 26 -4.32 6.51 -2.29
CA MET A 26 -4.66 5.12 -2.58
C MET A 26 -6.19 4.88 -2.62
N GLY A 27 -7.00 5.94 -2.47
CA GLY A 27 -8.47 5.87 -2.51
C GLY A 27 -9.09 5.19 -1.30
N ASN A 28 -8.33 5.02 -0.21
CA ASN A 28 -8.79 4.49 1.06
C ASN A 28 -9.31 5.63 1.95
N VAL A 29 -10.56 6.01 1.74
CA VAL A 29 -11.19 7.07 2.54
C VAL A 29 -11.55 6.68 3.96
N GLU A 30 -11.53 5.39 4.27
CA GLU A 30 -11.78 4.88 5.62
C GLU A 30 -10.68 5.39 6.58
N GLY A 31 -9.43 5.43 6.12
CA GLY A 31 -8.31 5.99 6.89
C GLY A 31 -8.48 7.48 7.18
N LEU A 32 -9.03 8.26 6.24
CA LEU A 32 -9.34 9.68 6.46
C LEU A 32 -10.49 9.85 7.46
N ALA A 33 -11.55 9.05 7.35
CA ALA A 33 -12.67 9.12 8.29
C ALA A 33 -12.21 8.79 9.72
N GLU A 34 -11.38 7.76 9.87
CA GLU A 34 -10.82 7.37 11.16
C GLU A 34 -9.87 8.44 11.72
N TYR A 35 -9.03 9.04 10.88
CA TYR A 35 -8.16 10.16 11.29
C TYR A 35 -8.97 11.35 11.82
N ILE A 36 -10.05 11.74 11.14
CA ILE A 36 -10.91 12.85 11.58
C ILE A 36 -11.57 12.54 12.92
N ARG A 37 -12.05 11.30 13.12
CA ARG A 37 -12.67 10.86 14.39
C ARG A 37 -11.67 10.82 15.54
N ARG A 38 -10.42 10.42 15.28
CA ARG A 38 -9.37 10.31 16.31
C ARG A 38 -8.77 11.67 16.68
N ASN A 39 -8.76 12.61 15.74
CA ASN A 39 -8.17 13.94 15.91
C ASN A 39 -9.23 15.03 16.15
N GLU A 40 -10.23 14.73 16.99
CA GLU A 40 -11.21 15.71 17.48
C GLU A 40 -10.47 16.87 18.17
N GLY A 41 -10.50 18.06 17.56
CA GLY A 41 -9.80 19.26 18.04
C GLY A 41 -8.82 19.88 17.02
N TRP A 42 -8.35 19.10 16.04
CA TRP A 42 -7.50 19.60 14.96
C TRP A 42 -8.32 20.06 13.75
N VAL A 43 -9.48 19.41 13.55
CA VAL A 43 -10.46 19.79 12.54
C VAL A 43 -11.63 20.46 13.24
N HIS A 44 -12.11 21.57 12.68
CA HIS A 44 -13.30 22.24 13.20
C HIS A 44 -14.49 21.24 13.26
N PRO A 45 -15.18 21.09 14.39
CA PRO A 45 -16.16 20.00 14.60
C PRO A 45 -17.21 19.90 13.50
N VAL A 46 -17.79 21.04 13.10
CA VAL A 46 -18.79 21.10 12.01
C VAL A 46 -18.21 20.65 10.67
N ALA A 47 -16.95 20.99 10.38
CA ALA A 47 -16.30 20.58 9.14
C ALA A 47 -15.97 19.08 9.16
N GLY A 48 -15.51 18.55 10.29
CA GLY A 48 -15.25 17.13 10.49
C GLY A 48 -16.52 16.30 10.30
N GLU A 49 -17.61 16.66 10.96
CA GLU A 49 -18.91 16.00 10.81
C GLU A 49 -19.42 16.06 9.36
N THR A 50 -19.30 17.22 8.72
CA THR A 50 -19.67 17.39 7.29
C THR A 50 -18.87 16.44 6.39
N ILE A 51 -17.54 16.34 6.59
CA ILE A 51 -16.69 15.43 5.81
C ILE A 51 -17.08 13.97 6.06
N LEU A 52 -17.33 13.58 7.31
CA LEU A 52 -17.77 12.22 7.66
C LEU A 52 -19.11 11.88 7.00
N GLN A 53 -20.10 12.76 7.09
CA GLN A 53 -21.39 12.58 6.41
C GLN A 53 -21.25 12.50 4.89
N LEU A 54 -20.31 13.25 4.31
CA LEU A 54 -19.99 13.20 2.88
C LEU A 54 -19.33 11.88 2.46
N LEU A 55 -18.45 11.34 3.31
CA LEU A 55 -17.80 10.04 3.11
C LEU A 55 -18.80 8.88 3.25
N ASP A 56 -19.68 8.95 4.24
CA ASP A 56 -20.72 7.95 4.50
C ASP A 56 -21.92 8.06 3.54
N GLY A 57 -21.98 9.13 2.73
CA GLY A 57 -23.05 9.39 1.76
C GLY A 57 -24.39 9.82 2.38
N THR A 58 -24.39 10.17 3.67
CA THR A 58 -25.56 10.58 4.45
C THR A 58 -25.82 12.09 4.42
N HIS A 59 -24.88 12.88 3.89
CA HIS A 59 -25.02 14.33 3.78
C HIS A 59 -26.21 14.73 2.89
N ARG A 60 -27.08 15.61 3.40
CA ARG A 60 -28.40 15.88 2.79
C ARG A 60 -28.33 16.61 1.46
N THR A 61 -27.40 17.56 1.31
CA THR A 61 -27.38 18.52 0.20
C THR A 61 -26.24 18.30 -0.79
N HIS A 62 -25.24 17.50 -0.43
CA HIS A 62 -23.99 17.36 -1.20
C HIS A 62 -23.58 15.89 -1.26
N ARG A 63 -22.88 15.50 -2.32
CA ARG A 63 -22.32 14.15 -2.48
C ARG A 63 -20.91 14.23 -3.04
N LEU A 64 -20.02 13.38 -2.55
CA LEU A 64 -18.69 13.22 -3.11
C LEU A 64 -18.79 12.51 -4.46
N LYS A 65 -18.18 13.10 -5.49
CA LYS A 65 -17.98 12.46 -6.79
C LYS A 65 -16.49 12.28 -7.00
N TRP A 66 -16.05 11.03 -6.97
CA TRP A 66 -14.69 10.68 -7.36
C TRP A 66 -14.48 10.98 -8.83
N ARG A 67 -13.63 11.98 -9.12
CA ARG A 67 -13.20 12.28 -10.47
C ARG A 67 -11.73 11.94 -10.61
N ARG A 68 -11.42 11.08 -11.57
CA ARG A 68 -10.04 10.85 -11.99
C ARG A 68 -9.48 12.16 -12.53
N SER A 69 -8.30 12.57 -12.05
CA SER A 69 -7.64 13.77 -12.56
C SER A 69 -7.39 13.61 -14.07
N PRO A 70 -7.75 14.60 -14.91
CA PRO A 70 -7.52 14.53 -16.35
C PRO A 70 -6.02 14.53 -16.71
N LYS A 71 -5.15 14.94 -15.77
CA LYS A 71 -3.69 14.89 -15.92
C LYS A 71 -3.12 13.47 -15.73
N LEU A 72 -3.89 12.54 -15.15
CA LEU A 72 -3.47 11.15 -15.02
C LEU A 72 -3.76 10.41 -16.32
N ASN A 73 -2.74 9.79 -16.91
CA ASN A 73 -2.90 9.02 -18.13
C ASN A 73 -3.98 7.94 -17.88
N PRO A 74 -5.05 7.86 -18.70
CA PRO A 74 -6.14 6.90 -18.47
C PRO A 74 -5.68 5.45 -18.48
N LYS A 75 -4.53 5.14 -19.09
CA LYS A 75 -3.91 3.80 -19.10
C LYS A 75 -3.06 3.50 -17.87
N GLN A 76 -2.73 4.49 -17.03
CA GLN A 76 -2.00 4.24 -15.80
C GLN A 76 -2.94 3.59 -14.77
N MET A 77 -2.58 2.41 -14.28
CA MET A 77 -3.27 1.85 -13.12
C MET A 77 -3.14 2.79 -11.92
N PRO A 78 -4.17 2.91 -11.06
CA PRO A 78 -4.05 3.56 -9.77
C PRO A 78 -2.84 3.00 -8.99
N LEU A 79 -2.13 3.87 -8.27
CA LEU A 79 -0.93 3.49 -7.52
C LEU A 79 -1.20 2.30 -6.59
N ARG A 80 -2.37 2.26 -5.93
CA ARG A 80 -2.79 1.14 -5.08
C ARG A 80 -2.84 -0.19 -5.80
N GLU A 81 -3.40 -0.21 -7.00
CA GLU A 81 -3.48 -1.44 -7.78
C GLU A 81 -2.10 -1.87 -8.24
N THR A 82 -1.20 -0.92 -8.57
CA THR A 82 0.18 -1.23 -8.93
C THR A 82 0.96 -1.82 -7.75
N VAL A 83 0.88 -1.20 -6.58
CA VAL A 83 1.57 -1.67 -5.36
C VAL A 83 1.02 -3.03 -4.93
N LYS A 84 -0.31 -3.22 -4.95
CA LYS A 84 -0.94 -4.50 -4.64
C LYS A 84 -0.50 -5.59 -5.62
N ARG A 85 -0.49 -5.30 -6.93
CA ARG A 85 -0.02 -6.23 -7.96
C ARG A 85 1.44 -6.61 -7.73
N ASP A 86 2.31 -5.63 -7.52
CA ASP A 86 3.75 -5.86 -7.36
C ASP A 86 4.05 -6.67 -6.09
N TYR A 87 3.28 -6.43 -5.02
CA TYR A 87 3.35 -7.22 -3.79
C TYR A 87 2.87 -8.67 -3.98
N GLU A 88 1.76 -8.90 -4.68
CA GLU A 88 1.29 -10.26 -4.98
C GLU A 88 2.28 -11.01 -5.89
N LEU A 89 2.88 -10.34 -6.87
CA LEU A 89 3.97 -10.91 -7.67
C LEU A 89 5.17 -11.29 -6.80
N ALA A 90 5.58 -10.42 -5.88
CA ALA A 90 6.67 -10.71 -4.96
C ALA A 90 6.37 -11.93 -4.07
N LYS A 91 5.11 -12.08 -3.63
CA LYS A 91 4.65 -13.22 -2.85
C LYS A 91 4.66 -14.52 -3.65
N GLU A 92 4.26 -14.51 -4.92
CA GLU A 92 4.39 -15.67 -5.80
C GLU A 92 5.85 -16.06 -6.04
N VAL A 93 6.72 -15.09 -6.29
CA VAL A 93 8.17 -15.30 -6.44
C VAL A 93 8.74 -15.90 -5.15
N ALA A 94 8.37 -15.39 -3.97
CA ALA A 94 8.78 -15.95 -2.69
C ALA A 94 8.29 -17.39 -2.46
N ARG A 95 7.02 -17.67 -2.78
CA ARG A 95 6.43 -19.03 -2.66
C ARG A 95 7.18 -20.06 -3.49
N LYS A 96 7.69 -19.67 -4.66
CA LYS A 96 8.52 -20.53 -5.53
C LYS A 96 10.01 -20.53 -5.14
N GLY A 97 10.39 -19.84 -4.07
CA GLY A 97 11.78 -19.76 -3.60
C GLY A 97 12.67 -18.84 -4.46
N GLY A 98 12.08 -17.90 -5.20
CA GLY A 98 12.81 -17.01 -6.11
C GLY A 98 13.79 -16.08 -5.40
N PHE A 99 13.57 -15.72 -4.13
CA PHE A 99 14.52 -14.88 -3.40
C PHE A 99 15.78 -15.60 -2.91
N ARG A 100 15.91 -16.92 -3.15
CA ARG A 100 17.13 -17.70 -2.91
C ARG A 100 18.22 -17.35 -3.94
N ARG A 101 19.48 -17.53 -3.55
CA ARG A 101 20.64 -17.32 -4.44
C ARG A 101 20.52 -18.22 -5.68
N GLY A 102 20.72 -17.66 -6.87
CA GLY A 102 20.69 -18.39 -8.14
C GLY A 102 19.31 -18.71 -8.73
N MET A 103 18.22 -18.60 -7.95
CA MET A 103 16.88 -18.97 -8.40
C MET A 103 16.06 -17.78 -8.93
N TYR A 104 16.51 -16.54 -8.62
CA TYR A 104 15.74 -15.31 -8.84
C TYR A 104 15.27 -15.11 -10.27
N ALA A 105 16.18 -15.12 -11.25
CA ALA A 105 15.83 -14.88 -12.65
C ALA A 105 14.90 -15.97 -13.21
N ARG A 106 15.17 -17.24 -12.88
CA ARG A 106 14.37 -18.38 -13.33
C ARG A 106 12.94 -18.31 -12.79
N VAL A 107 12.79 -18.07 -11.49
CA VAL A 107 11.48 -17.99 -10.85
C VAL A 107 10.71 -16.75 -11.31
N CYS A 108 11.36 -15.60 -11.48
CA CYS A 108 10.70 -14.40 -12.03
C CYS A 108 10.20 -14.64 -13.46
N HIS A 109 10.97 -15.35 -14.28
CA HIS A 109 10.53 -15.76 -15.62
C HIS A 109 9.30 -16.68 -15.55
N GLU A 110 9.34 -17.70 -14.70
CA GLU A 110 8.24 -18.64 -14.52
C GLU A 110 6.97 -17.97 -14.00
N VAL A 111 7.08 -17.08 -12.99
CA VAL A 111 5.95 -16.28 -12.50
C VAL A 111 5.40 -15.41 -13.63
N GLY A 112 6.25 -14.72 -14.39
CA GLY A 112 5.82 -13.89 -15.51
C GLY A 112 5.07 -14.64 -16.61
N GLN A 113 5.45 -15.90 -16.89
CA GLN A 113 4.73 -16.76 -17.86
C GLN A 113 3.35 -17.22 -17.37
N ASN A 114 3.12 -17.26 -16.06
CA ASN A 114 1.85 -17.67 -15.45
C ASN A 114 0.86 -16.52 -15.26
N GLN A 115 1.28 -15.27 -15.51
CA GLN A 115 0.42 -14.08 -15.40
C GLN A 115 -0.39 -13.86 -16.67
N SER A 116 -1.56 -13.19 -16.52
CA SER A 116 -2.40 -12.75 -17.63
C SER A 116 -2.69 -11.25 -17.51
N PRO A 117 -2.16 -10.40 -18.41
CA PRO A 117 -1.30 -10.74 -19.55
C PRO A 117 0.08 -11.26 -19.13
N LYS A 118 0.71 -12.06 -20.01
CA LYS A 118 2.07 -12.58 -19.79
C LYS A 118 3.05 -11.43 -19.60
N MET A 119 3.94 -11.57 -18.63
CA MET A 119 4.96 -10.59 -18.30
C MET A 119 6.36 -11.15 -18.55
N SER A 120 7.28 -10.29 -19.01
CA SER A 120 8.69 -10.69 -19.14
C SER A 120 9.31 -10.91 -17.76
N GLY A 121 10.21 -11.90 -17.64
CA GLY A 121 10.94 -12.15 -16.39
C GLY A 121 11.70 -10.92 -15.89
N LYS A 122 12.33 -10.15 -16.80
CA LYS A 122 13.00 -8.89 -16.46
C LYS A 122 12.06 -7.82 -15.90
N THR A 123 10.81 -7.77 -16.38
CA THR A 123 9.79 -6.87 -15.84
C THR A 123 9.44 -7.29 -14.42
N VAL A 124 9.15 -8.57 -14.20
CA VAL A 124 8.87 -9.10 -12.86
C VAL A 124 10.03 -8.82 -11.91
N GLU A 125 11.28 -9.08 -12.34
CA GLU A 125 12.47 -8.82 -11.54
C GLU A 125 12.57 -7.36 -11.07
N LYS A 126 12.25 -6.40 -11.94
CA LYS A 126 12.27 -4.97 -11.58
C LYS A 126 11.19 -4.64 -10.54
N LEU A 127 9.99 -5.16 -10.72
CA LEU A 127 8.84 -4.89 -9.84
C LEU A 127 9.01 -5.52 -8.45
N VAL A 128 9.56 -6.74 -8.37
CA VAL A 128 9.70 -7.46 -7.10
C VAL A 128 11.03 -7.18 -6.39
N ARG A 129 12.01 -6.54 -7.05
CA ARG A 129 13.33 -6.21 -6.46
C ARG A 129 13.24 -5.41 -5.15
N PRO A 130 12.39 -4.37 -5.03
CA PRO A 130 12.24 -3.61 -3.77
C PRO A 130 11.83 -4.50 -2.59
N HIS A 131 11.03 -5.54 -2.86
CA HIS A 131 10.50 -6.45 -1.85
C HIS A 131 11.49 -7.52 -1.38
N ARG A 132 12.64 -7.68 -2.05
CA ARG A 132 13.63 -8.71 -1.68
C ARG A 132 14.20 -8.57 -0.27
N LYS A 133 14.26 -7.34 0.25
CA LYS A 133 14.78 -7.04 1.60
C LYS A 133 13.70 -7.03 2.69
N ASP A 134 12.44 -7.24 2.32
CA ASP A 134 11.33 -7.26 3.27
C ASP A 134 11.38 -8.56 4.10
N GLN A 135 11.40 -8.39 5.43
CA GLN A 135 11.53 -9.48 6.39
C GLN A 135 10.45 -10.56 6.20
N ARG A 136 9.23 -10.17 5.79
CA ARG A 136 8.10 -11.08 5.58
C ARG A 136 8.38 -12.14 4.51
N PHE A 137 9.09 -11.78 3.45
CA PHE A 137 9.46 -12.72 2.39
C PHE A 137 10.67 -13.57 2.77
N ALA A 138 11.57 -13.04 3.61
CA ALA A 138 12.69 -13.81 4.16
C ALA A 138 12.18 -14.95 5.06
N ASP A 139 11.21 -14.67 5.93
CA ASP A 139 10.62 -15.66 6.83
C ASP A 139 9.83 -16.73 6.07
N LEU A 140 9.06 -16.34 5.05
CA LEU A 140 8.38 -17.29 4.16
C LEU A 140 9.38 -18.23 3.46
N THR A 141 10.50 -17.68 2.98
CA THR A 141 11.53 -18.48 2.31
C THR A 141 12.16 -19.49 3.26
N LYS A 142 12.52 -19.05 4.48
CA LYS A 142 13.07 -19.93 5.54
C LYS A 142 12.09 -21.04 5.93
N TYR A 143 10.81 -20.71 6.10
CA TYR A 143 9.77 -21.70 6.41
C TYR A 143 9.69 -22.80 5.34
N LEU A 144 9.72 -22.42 4.06
CA LEU A 144 9.69 -23.38 2.96
C LEU A 144 10.96 -24.25 2.90
N GLU A 145 12.12 -23.72 3.27
CA GLU A 145 13.36 -24.51 3.40
C GLU A 145 13.27 -25.54 4.52
N GLN A 146 12.79 -25.14 5.69
CA GLN A 146 12.61 -26.05 6.83
C GLN A 146 11.61 -27.15 6.48
N ARG A 147 10.52 -26.82 5.79
CA ARG A 147 9.51 -27.79 5.34
C ARG A 147 10.09 -28.78 4.32
N ALA A 148 10.95 -28.33 3.41
CA ALA A 148 11.59 -29.19 2.41
C ALA A 148 12.56 -30.21 3.04
N ARG A 149 13.20 -29.88 4.17
CA ARG A 149 14.10 -30.80 4.90
C ARG A 149 13.39 -31.89 5.70
N ARG A 150 12.09 -31.74 5.95
CA ARG A 150 11.28 -32.71 6.71
C ARG A 150 10.64 -33.78 5.83
N LYS A 151 10.80 -33.70 4.52
CA LYS A 151 10.35 -34.69 3.54
C LYS A 151 11.56 -35.41 2.98
#